data_AF-A0A968FXC8-F1
#
_entry.id   AF-A0A968FXC8-F1
#
_cell.length_a   1.000
_cell.length_b   1.000
_cell.length_c   1.000
_cell.angle_alpha   90.00
_cell.angle_beta   90.00
_cell.angle_gamma   90.00
#
_symmetry.space_group_name_H-M   'P 1'
#
loop_
_entity.id
_entity.type
_entity.pdbx_description
1 polymer ?
#
loop_
_entity_poly.entity_id
_entity_poly.type
_entity_poly.pdbx_seq_one_letter_code
_entity_poly.pdbx_strand_id
1 'polypeptide(L)'
;MKKKRSYTYELMDPRELLSRVRGTLKAGGEKWRKIAEVILDGHVEYIPLRNNPMRSGYQFEYRQAGLDLTIYYPESQFEFLLDVLDRDKVM
;
A
#
# COMPACT_ATOMS: atom_id res chain seq x y z
N MET A 1 -10.70 -28.43 -22.83
CA MET A 1 -11.04 -27.05 -22.39
C MET A 1 -10.07 -26.61 -21.31
N LYS A 2 -9.20 -25.62 -21.56
CA LYS A 2 -8.29 -25.07 -20.54
C LYS A 2 -9.14 -24.28 -19.52
N LYS A 3 -9.20 -24.73 -18.26
CA LYS A 3 -9.77 -23.94 -17.15
C LYS A 3 -9.06 -22.58 -17.11
N LYS A 4 -9.76 -21.49 -17.37
CA LYS A 4 -9.27 -20.14 -17.09
C LYS A 4 -9.04 -20.07 -15.57
N ARG A 5 -7.78 -19.94 -15.16
CA ARG A 5 -7.41 -19.75 -13.76
C ARG A 5 -7.99 -18.39 -13.34
N SER A 6 -8.92 -18.39 -12.38
CA SER A 6 -9.28 -17.16 -11.69
C SER A 6 -8.04 -16.72 -10.91
N TYR A 7 -7.43 -15.61 -11.32
CA TYR A 7 -6.35 -15.00 -10.55
C TYR A 7 -7.01 -14.31 -9.35
N THR A 8 -7.13 -15.03 -8.23
CA THR A 8 -7.30 -14.39 -6.93
C THR A 8 -5.93 -13.82 -6.60
N TYR A 9 -5.78 -12.50 -6.67
CA TYR A 9 -4.57 -11.85 -6.18
C TYR A 9 -4.56 -12.03 -4.67
N GLU A 10 -3.67 -12.89 -4.15
CA GLU A 10 -3.42 -12.94 -2.72
C GLU A 10 -2.73 -11.64 -2.33
N LEU A 11 -3.42 -10.82 -1.55
CA LEU A 11 -2.87 -9.59 -1.00
C LEU A 11 -1.82 -9.95 0.04
N MET A 12 -0.75 -9.15 0.10
CA MET A 12 0.26 -9.31 1.15
C MET A 12 -0.40 -9.13 2.52
N ASP A 13 0.04 -9.92 3.49
CA ASP A 13 -0.39 -9.69 4.87
C ASP A 13 -0.01 -8.26 5.31
N PRO A 14 -0.96 -7.49 5.89
CA PRO A 14 -0.71 -6.14 6.40
C PRO A 14 0.56 -5.99 7.25
N ARG A 15 0.84 -6.94 8.14
CA ARG A 15 1.99 -6.87 9.05
C ARG A 15 3.27 -7.14 8.30
N GLU A 16 3.25 -8.09 7.36
CA GLU A 16 4.39 -8.35 6.47
C GLU A 16 4.71 -7.13 5.61
N LEU A 17 3.70 -6.45 5.06
CA LEU A 17 3.89 -5.21 4.31
C LEU A 17 4.59 -4.14 5.16
N LEU A 18 4.06 -3.84 6.34
CA LEU A 18 4.62 -2.81 7.22
C LEU A 18 6.02 -3.20 7.74
N SER A 19 6.28 -4.48 7.97
CA SER A 19 7.60 -5.00 8.35
C SER A 19 8.64 -4.73 7.25
N ARG A 20 8.28 -4.98 5.98
CA ARG A 20 9.15 -4.67 4.84
C ARG A 20 9.41 -3.19 4.71
N VAL A 21 8.36 -2.37 4.82
CA VAL A 21 8.50 -0.90 4.78
C VAL A 21 9.44 -0.42 5.89
N ARG A 22 9.29 -0.94 7.12
CA ARG A 22 10.21 -0.65 8.23
C ARG A 22 11.65 -1.02 7.90
N GLY A 23 11.87 -2.18 7.29
CA GLY A 23 13.19 -2.62 6.83
C GLY A 23 13.81 -1.62 5.85
N THR A 24 13.03 -1.18 4.86
CA THR A 24 13.45 -0.17 3.88
C THR A 24 13.75 1.18 4.54
N LEU A 25 12.90 1.63 5.47
CA LEU A 25 13.11 2.89 6.20
C LEU A 25 14.40 2.84 7.03
N LYS A 26 14.66 1.74 7.74
CA LYS A 26 15.92 1.56 8.50
C LYS A 26 17.15 1.60 7.61
N ALA A 27 17.07 1.02 6.41
CA ALA A 27 18.17 1.07 5.44
C ALA A 27 18.43 2.49 4.91
N GLY A 28 17.42 3.36 4.91
CA GLY A 28 17.54 4.75 4.48
C GLY A 28 18.28 5.68 5.47
N GLY A 29 18.72 5.16 6.62
CA GLY A 29 19.52 5.89 7.61
C GLY A 29 18.71 6.72 8.62
N GLU A 30 19.42 7.53 9.39
CA GLU A 30 18.92 8.15 10.63
C GLU A 30 17.69 9.04 10.44
N LYS A 31 17.56 9.70 9.29
CA LYS A 31 16.40 10.56 8.96
C LYS A 31 15.06 9.81 8.99
N TRP A 32 15.07 8.50 8.74
CA TRP A 32 13.87 7.68 8.72
C TRP A 32 13.64 6.90 10.01
N ARG A 33 14.57 6.98 10.98
CA ARG A 33 14.54 6.13 12.18
C ARG A 33 13.24 6.27 12.95
N LYS A 34 12.79 7.51 13.20
CA LYS A 34 11.55 7.78 13.94
C LYS A 34 10.31 7.31 13.17
N ILE A 35 10.29 7.42 11.85
CA ILE A 35 9.20 6.89 11.01
C ILE A 35 9.20 5.34 11.11
N ALA A 36 10.36 4.71 11.07
CA ALA A 36 10.50 3.25 11.20
C ALA A 36 10.09 2.70 12.58
N GLU A 37 10.01 3.55 13.60
CA GLU A 37 9.51 3.17 14.93
C GLU A 37 7.98 3.14 14.95
N VAL A 38 7.30 4.10 14.30
CA VAL A 38 5.84 4.23 14.32
C VAL A 38 5.13 3.48 13.18
N ILE A 39 5.83 3.12 12.10
CA ILE A 39 5.20 2.58 10.88
C ILE A 39 4.38 1.30 11.13
N LEU A 40 4.77 0.48 12.12
CA LEU A 40 4.12 -0.80 12.43
C LEU A 40 2.77 -0.66 13.10
N ASP A 41 2.47 0.51 13.64
CA ASP A 41 1.21 0.79 14.32
C ASP A 41 0.08 1.11 13.32
N GLY A 42 0.42 1.18 12.02
CA GLY A 42 -0.53 1.42 10.95
C GLY A 42 -1.49 0.26 10.76
N HIS A 43 -2.76 0.57 10.51
CA HIS A 43 -3.74 -0.38 10.02
C HIS A 43 -3.83 -0.29 8.50
N VAL A 44 -3.49 -1.37 7.81
CA VAL A 44 -3.52 -1.43 6.34
C VAL A 44 -4.89 -1.87 5.85
N GLU A 45 -5.48 -1.07 4.99
CA GLU A 45 -6.66 -1.43 4.21
C GLU A 45 -6.33 -1.47 2.72
N TYR A 46 -6.76 -2.55 2.08
CA TYR A 46 -6.63 -2.76 0.65
C TYR A 46 -8.00 -2.64 0.00
N ILE A 47 -8.20 -1.58 -0.79
CA ILE A 47 -9.46 -1.33 -1.49
C ILE A 47 -9.26 -1.65 -2.97
N PRO A 48 -9.88 -2.72 -3.51
CA PRO A 48 -9.73 -3.05 -4.91
C PRO A 48 -10.42 -1.99 -5.78
N LEU A 49 -9.67 -1.40 -6.70
CA LEU A 49 -10.23 -0.54 -7.72
C LEU A 49 -11.01 -1.42 -8.70
N ARG A 50 -12.34 -1.25 -8.71
CA ARG A 50 -13.19 -1.89 -9.72
C ARG A 50 -12.87 -1.32 -11.10
N ASN A 51 -11.97 -1.99 -11.81
CA ASN A 51 -11.79 -1.75 -13.24
C ASN A 51 -13.02 -2.31 -13.97
N ASN A 52 -13.81 -1.41 -14.56
CA ASN A 52 -14.83 -1.83 -15.52
C ASN A 52 -14.11 -2.55 -16.67
N PRO A 53 -14.48 -3.81 -17.02
CA PRO A 53 -13.86 -4.47 -18.16
C PRO A 53 -14.12 -3.62 -19.40
N MET A 54 -13.06 -3.09 -20.02
CA MET A 54 -13.20 -2.35 -21.28
C MET A 54 -13.67 -3.35 -22.35
N ARG A 55 -14.87 -3.12 -22.89
CA ARG A 55 -15.32 -3.80 -24.10
C ARG A 55 -14.56 -3.21 -25.29
N SER A 56 -13.55 -3.92 -25.78
CA SER A 56 -13.00 -3.71 -27.12
C SER A 56 -13.49 -4.85 -28.01
N GLY A 57 -14.55 -4.59 -28.80
CA GLY A 57 -15.18 -5.62 -29.64
C GLY A 57 -15.77 -6.81 -28.87
N TYR A 58 -15.50 -8.04 -29.34
CA TYR A 58 -16.09 -9.31 -28.84
C TYR A 58 -15.27 -10.00 -27.71
N GLN A 59 -14.21 -9.38 -27.21
CA GLN A 59 -13.29 -10.03 -26.27
C GLN A 59 -13.14 -9.20 -24.99
N PHE A 60 -13.40 -9.82 -23.83
CA PHE A 60 -13.14 -9.20 -22.53
C PHE A 60 -11.63 -9.19 -22.27
N GLU A 61 -11.02 -8.00 -22.26
CA GLU A 61 -9.68 -7.80 -21.74
C GLU A 61 -9.76 -7.62 -20.22
N TYR A 62 -9.27 -8.63 -19.49
CA TYR A 62 -9.11 -8.54 -18.05
C TYR A 62 -7.81 -7.78 -17.77
N ARG A 63 -7.92 -6.51 -17.38
CA ARG A 63 -6.78 -5.75 -16.83
C ARG A 63 -6.55 -6.19 -15.39
N GLN A 64 -5.30 -6.17 -14.95
CA GLN A 64 -4.96 -6.30 -13.53
C GLN A 64 -5.75 -5.24 -12.75
N ALA A 65 -6.47 -5.66 -11.71
CA ALA A 65 -7.24 -4.73 -10.88
C ALA A 65 -6.25 -3.77 -10.21
N GLY A 66 -6.56 -2.48 -10.27
CA GLY A 66 -5.84 -1.51 -9.42
C GLY A 66 -6.17 -1.78 -7.96
N LEU A 67 -5.30 -1.34 -7.06
CA LEU A 67 -5.48 -1.48 -5.63
C LEU A 67 -5.14 -0.15 -4.97
N ASP A 68 -6.12 0.44 -4.29
CA ASP A 68 -5.85 1.54 -3.39
C ASP A 68 -5.36 0.95 -2.07
N LEU A 69 -4.22 1.48 -1.61
CA LEU A 69 -3.60 1.14 -0.34
C LEU A 69 -3.80 2.33 0.59
N THR A 70 -4.57 2.15 1.66
CA THR A 70 -4.73 3.16 2.71
C THR A 70 -4.13 2.61 4.00
N ILE A 71 -3.36 3.44 4.70
CA ILE A 71 -2.78 3.09 6.01
C ILE A 71 -3.30 4.09 7.03
N TYR A 72 -4.08 3.60 7.98
CA TYR A 72 -4.63 4.39 9.07
C TYR A 72 -3.69 4.38 10.27
N TYR A 73 -3.60 5.49 10.98
CA TYR A 73 -2.80 5.61 12.20
C TYR A 73 -3.64 6.21 13.32
N PRO A 74 -3.35 5.86 14.59
CA PRO A 74 -3.77 6.66 15.73
C PRO A 74 -3.40 8.14 15.53
N GLU A 75 -4.25 9.05 16.00
CA GLU A 75 -4.15 10.49 15.74
C GLU A 75 -2.76 11.06 16.04
N SER A 76 -2.20 10.76 17.22
CA SER A 76 -0.86 11.25 17.61
C SER A 76 0.27 10.80 16.68
N GLN A 77 0.16 9.61 16.10
CA GLN A 77 1.13 9.07 15.14
C GLN A 77 0.89 9.62 13.74
N PHE A 78 -0.38 9.81 13.37
CA PHE A 78 -0.75 10.47 12.12
C PHE A 78 -0.22 11.90 12.08
N GLU A 79 -0.41 12.69 13.13
CA GLU A 79 0.11 14.06 13.22
C GLU A 79 1.64 14.09 13.14
N PHE A 80 2.32 13.19 13.87
CA PHE A 80 3.77 13.05 13.77
C PHE A 80 4.22 12.70 12.35
N LEU A 81 3.55 11.74 11.70
CA LEU A 81 3.86 11.33 10.34
C LEU A 81 3.60 12.46 9.36
N LEU A 82 2.50 13.21 9.53
CA LEU A 82 2.17 14.37 8.70
C LEU A 82 3.27 15.44 8.83
N ASP A 83 3.70 15.74 10.06
CA ASP A 83 4.75 16.72 10.35
C ASP A 83 6.12 16.36 9.78
N VAL A 84 6.48 15.07 9.79
CA VAL A 84 7.80 14.60 9.31
C VAL A 84 7.81 14.26 7.82
N LEU A 85 6.68 13.86 7.25
CA LEU A 85 6.52 13.60 5.82
C LEU A 85 6.12 14.85 5.03
N ASP A 86 5.86 15.97 5.71
CA ASP A 86 5.48 17.22 5.08
C ASP A 86 6.53 17.63 4.03
N ARG A 87 6.07 17.82 2.80
CA ARG A 87 6.94 18.14 1.66
C ARG A 87 7.64 19.49 1.85
N ASP A 88 7.01 20.41 2.57
CA ASP A 88 7.57 21.74 2.86
C ASP A 88 8.68 21.72 3.92
N LYS A 89 8.88 20.61 4.64
CA LYS A 89 10.07 20.41 5.49
C LYS A 89 11.26 19.77 4.78
N VAL A 90 11.05 19.28 3.55
CA VAL A 90 12.07 18.56 2.76
C VAL A 90 12.62 19.42 1.61
N MET A 91 11.95 20.53 1.26
CA MET A 91 12.48 21.60 0.39
C MET A 91 13.07 22.75 1.19
#